data_AF-A0A847FVD1-F1
#
_entry.id   AF-A0A847FVD1-F1
#
_cell.length_a   1.000
_cell.length_b   1.000
_cell.length_c   1.000
_cell.angle_alpha   90.00
_cell.angle_beta   90.00
_cell.angle_gamma   90.00
#
_symmetry.space_group_name_H-M   'P 1'
#
loop_
_entity.id
_entity.type
_entity.pdbx_description
1 polymer ?
#
loop_
_entity_poly.entity_id
_entity_poly.type
_entity_poly.pdbx_seq_one_letter_code
_entity_poly.pdbx_strand_id
1 'polypeptide(L)' 'MSGETKGRVLIAEDDALVCELIAALVEHQGYQVVGTARDGYDAVEAVGR' A
#
# COMPACT_ATOMS: atom_id res chain seq x y z
N MET A 1 -0.94 -8.56 -21.70
CA MET A 1 0.20 -7.83 -21.11
C MET A 1 0.51 -8.49 -19.78
N SER A 2 1.53 -9.34 -19.72
CA SER A 2 2.03 -9.82 -18.42
C SER A 2 2.95 -8.74 -17.86
N GLY A 3 2.36 -7.69 -17.29
CA GLY A 3 3.11 -6.66 -16.60
C GLY A 3 3.57 -7.22 -15.26
N GLU A 4 4.85 -7.56 -15.17
CA GLU A 4 5.46 -7.98 -13.92
C GLU A 4 5.40 -6.82 -12.91
N THR A 5 4.83 -7.05 -11.72
CA THR A 5 4.70 -6.00 -10.70
C THR A 5 6.08 -5.65 -10.17
N LYS A 6 6.38 -4.36 -9.93
CA LYS A 6 7.65 -3.93 -9.30
C LYS A 6 7.78 -4.36 -7.84
N GLY A 7 6.70 -4.81 -7.22
CA GLY A 7 6.66 -5.27 -5.84
C GLY A 7 5.29 -5.06 -5.20
N ARG A 8 5.14 -5.61 -3.99
CA ARG A 8 3.94 -5.47 -3.15
C ARG A 8 4.17 -4.38 -2.12
N VAL A 9 3.18 -3.51 -1.91
CA VAL A 9 3.25 -2.36 -0.99
C VAL A 9 2.08 -2.40 -0.01
N LEU A 10 2.39 -2.29 1.28
CA LEU A 10 1.44 -1.96 2.34
C LEU A 10 1.56 -0.46 2.62
N ILE A 11 0.45 0.27 2.62
CA ILE A 11 0.44 1.70 2.93
C ILE A 11 0.09 1.87 4.42
N ALA A 12 0.94 2.54 5.18
CA ALA A 12 0.66 2.91 6.57
C ALA A 12 0.45 4.43 6.63
N GLU A 13 -0.81 4.86 6.69
CA GLU A 13 -1.24 6.26 6.58
C GLU A 13 -2.59 6.44 7.29
N ASP A 14 -2.70 7.41 8.18
CA ASP A 14 -3.88 7.62 9.04
C ASP A 14 -4.93 8.55 8.39
N ASP A 15 -4.52 9.38 7.44
CA ASP A 15 -5.44 10.20 6.64
C ASP A 15 -5.95 9.43 5.41
N ALA A 16 -7.26 9.23 5.32
CA ALA A 16 -7.88 8.47 4.23
C ALA A 16 -7.64 9.09 2.84
N LEU A 17 -7.66 10.42 2.71
CA LEU A 17 -7.46 11.10 1.42
C LEU A 17 -6.00 10.99 0.98
N VAL A 18 -5.06 11.09 1.92
CA VAL A 18 -3.63 10.91 1.63
C VAL A 18 -3.35 9.46 1.25
N CYS A 19 -3.98 8.50 1.94
CA CYS A 19 -3.85 7.08 1.63
C CYS A 19 -4.31 6.75 0.19
N GLU A 20 -5.46 7.27 -0.23
CA GLU A 20 -5.96 7.13 -1.60
C GLU A 20 -4.99 7.73 -2.64
N LEU A 21 -4.44 8.92 -2.35
CA LEU A 21 -3.45 9.58 -3.22
C LEU A 21 -2.18 8.74 -3.37
N ILE A 22 -1.66 8.20 -2.26
CA ILE A 22 -0.47 7.34 -2.27
C ILE A 22 -0.73 6.06 -3.07
N ALA A 23 -1.88 5.41 -2.86
CA ALA A 23 -2.27 4.20 -3.57
C ALA A 23 -2.26 4.43 -5.09
N ALA A 24 -2.94 5.47 -5.56
CA ALA A 24 -2.97 5.82 -6.98
C ALA A 24 -1.56 6.10 -7.54
N LEU A 25 -0.71 6.79 -6.78
CA LEU A 25 0.65 7.14 -7.20
C LEU A 25 1.56 5.91 -7.34
N VAL A 26 1.50 4.96 -6.41
CA VAL A 26 2.37 3.76 -6.44
C VAL A 26 1.87 2.73 -7.44
N GLU A 27 0.56 2.58 -7.61
CA GLU A 27 -0.04 1.73 -8.65
C GLU A 27 0.31 2.23 -10.05
N HIS A 28 0.21 3.55 -10.29
CA HIS A 28 0.66 4.17 -11.55
C HIS A 28 2.15 3.91 -11.83
N GLN A 29 2.97 3.75 -10.80
CA GLN A 29 4.39 3.42 -10.93
C GLN A 29 4.66 1.92 -11.16
N GLY A 30 3.64 1.07 -11.11
CA GLY A 30 3.73 -0.37 -11.36
C GLY A 30 3.92 -1.23 -10.10
N TYR A 31 3.66 -0.69 -8.91
CA TYR A 31 3.57 -1.48 -7.68
C TYR A 31 2.15 -2.01 -7.48
N GLN A 32 2.02 -3.08 -6.72
CA GLN A 32 0.73 -3.62 -6.28
C GLN A 32 0.48 -3.21 -4.83
N VAL A 33 -0.59 -2.45 -4.56
CA VAL A 33 -1.05 -2.21 -3.20
C VAL A 33 -1.75 -3.47 -2.68
N VAL A 34 -1.33 -3.95 -1.52
CA VAL A 34 -1.84 -5.22 -0.94
C VAL A 34 -2.63 -5.01 0.35
N GLY A 35 -2.72 -3.77 0.80
CA GLY A 35 -3.49 -3.38 1.97
C GLY A 35 -3.14 -1.96 2.41
N THR A 36 -3.92 -1.47 3.37
CA THR A 36 -3.73 -0.18 4.03
C THR A 36 -3.83 -0.38 5.53
N ALA A 37 -3.03 0.36 6.29
CA ALA A 37 -3.04 0.40 7.74
C ALA A 37 -3.18 1.85 8.20
N ARG A 38 -4.07 2.08 9.16
CA ARG A 38 -4.37 3.42 9.70
C ARG A 38 -3.51 3.82 10.89
N ASP A 39 -2.70 2.89 11.38
CA ASP A 39 -1.73 3.11 12.45
C ASP A 39 -0.60 2.06 12.40
N GLY A 40 0.36 2.20 13.31
CA GLY A 40 1.50 1.31 13.38
C GLY A 40 1.18 -0.10 13.88
N TYR A 41 0.12 -0.30 14.65
CA TYR A 41 -0.26 -1.63 15.13
C TYR A 41 -0.83 -2.45 13.96
N ASP A 42 -1.79 -1.88 13.23
CA ASP A 42 -2.37 -2.47 12.03
C ASP A 42 -1.29 -2.79 10.98
N ALA A 43 -0.31 -1.88 10.83
CA ALA A 43 0.78 -2.07 9.87
C ALA A 43 1.66 -3.28 10.22
N VAL A 44 1.97 -3.47 11.50
CA VAL A 44 2.78 -4.60 11.98
C VAL A 44 2.01 -5.91 11.91
N GLU A 45 0.71 -5.90 12.22
CA GLU A 45 -0.16 -7.07 12.10
C GLU A 45 -0.27 -7.52 10.63
N ALA A 46 -0.44 -6.59 9.70
CA ALA A 46 -0.61 -6.88 8.28
C ALA A 46 0.64 -7.50 7.60
N VAL A 47 1.85 -7.31 8.15
CA VAL A 47 3.08 -7.92 7.61
C VAL A 47 3.44 -9.27 8.24
N GLY A 48 2.62 -9.77 9.17
CA GLY A 48 2.72 -11.14 9.70
C GLY A 48 3.93 -11.37 10.61
N ARG A 49 3.90 -10.76 11.80
CA ARG A 49 4.71 -11.28 12.93
C ARG A 49 4.41 -12.76 13.20
#